data_AF-A0A8T4MT64-F1
#
_entry.id   AF-A0A8T4MT64-F1
#
_cell.length_a   1.000
_cell.length_b   1.000
_cell.length_c   1.000
_cell.angle_alpha   90.00
_cell.angle_beta   90.00
_cell.angle_gamma   90.00
#
_symmetry.space_group_name_H-M   'P 1'
#
loop_
_entity.id
_entity.type
_entity.pdbx_description
1 polymer ?
#
loop_
_entity_poly.entity_id
_entity_poly.type
_entity_poly.pdbx_seq_one_letter_code
_entity_poly.pdbx_strand_id
1 'polypeptide(L)' 'MKLTISLDEDEVKILNKRAKKNMLSLREQVEDILRRSCISGKKNIGSIVNVDDALVNIFSRQKKGRRR' A
#
# COMPACT_ATOMS: atom_id res chain seq x y z
N MET A 1 21.96 -6.87 10.40
CA MET A 1 20.86 -7.06 11.37
C MET A 1 20.20 -8.40 11.07
N LYS A 2 20.04 -9.28 12.07
CA LYS A 2 19.33 -10.57 11.91
C LYS A 2 18.02 -10.46 12.69
N LEU A 3 16.90 -10.75 12.03
CA LEU A 3 15.57 -10.77 12.61
C LEU A 3 15.05 -12.21 12.52
N THR A 4 14.58 -12.75 13.62
CA THR A 4 13.99 -14.10 13.66
C THR A 4 12.49 -13.94 13.86
N ILE A 5 11.70 -14.50 12.96
CA ILE A 5 10.24 -14.46 13.02
C ILE A 5 9.77 -15.92 13.06
N SER A 6 8.96 -16.25 14.07
CA SER A 6 8.28 -17.53 14.16
C SER A 6 6.94 -17.41 13.44
N LEU A 7 6.65 -18.35 12.54
CA LEU A 7 5.43 -18.40 11.74
C LEU A 7 4.88 -19.82 11.77
N ASP A 8 3.56 -19.94 11.78
CA ASP A 8 2.90 -21.24 11.70
C ASP A 8 2.99 -21.80 10.27
N GLU A 9 2.88 -23.13 10.14
CA GLU A 9 3.02 -23.82 8.85
C GLU A 9 2.02 -23.32 7.79
N ASP A 10 0.81 -22.97 8.21
CA ASP A 10 -0.22 -22.48 7.30
C ASP A 10 0.10 -21.07 6.77
N GLU A 11 0.69 -20.21 7.61
CA GLU A 11 1.18 -18.90 7.20
C GLU A 11 2.33 -19.03 6.20
N VAL A 12 3.25 -19.98 6.45
CA VAL A 12 4.38 -20.28 5.56
C VAL A 12 3.89 -20.78 4.20
N LYS A 13 2.83 -21.61 4.15
CA LYS A 13 2.21 -22.06 2.89
C LYS A 13 1.65 -20.89 2.09
N ILE A 14 0.97 -19.95 2.75
CA ILE A 14 0.38 -18.76 2.11
C ILE A 14 1.49 -17.86 1.55
N LEU A 15 2.53 -17.58 2.36
CA LEU A 15 3.66 -16.77 1.93
C LEU A 15 4.42 -17.40 0.75
N ASN A 16 4.59 -18.73 0.74
CA ASN A 16 5.23 -19.44 -0.36
C ASN A 16 4.42 -19.37 -1.66
N LYS A 17 3.08 -19.49 -1.60
CA LYS A 17 2.23 -19.29 -2.79
C LYS A 17 2.42 -17.88 -3.38
N ARG A 18 2.49 -16.86 -2.51
CA ARG A 18 2.69 -15.47 -2.92
C ARG A 18 4.09 -15.23 -3.49
N ALA A 19 5.12 -15.79 -2.86
CA ALA A 19 6.50 -15.68 -3.30
C ALA A 19 6.68 -16.26 -4.71
N LYS A 20 6.11 -17.44 -4.99
CA LYS A 20 6.09 -18.04 -6.33
C LYS A 20 5.43 -17.15 -7.38
N LYS A 21 4.28 -16.56 -7.06
CA LYS A 21 3.56 -15.64 -7.97
C LYS A 21 4.40 -14.40 -8.31
N ASN A 22 5.16 -13.90 -7.34
CA ASN A 22 6.00 -12.72 -7.50
C ASN A 22 7.42 -13.03 -7.98
N MET A 23 7.73 -14.32 -8.21
CA MET A 23 9.07 -14.81 -8.57
C MET A 23 10.16 -14.39 -7.57
N LEU A 24 9.81 -14.38 -6.27
CA LEU A 24 10.70 -14.06 -5.17
C LEU A 24 10.98 -15.32 -4.34
N SER A 25 12.10 -15.33 -3.64
CA SER A 25 12.31 -16.24 -2.51
C SER A 25 11.39 -15.87 -1.34
N LEU A 26 11.14 -16.82 -0.43
CA LEU A 26 10.32 -16.57 0.77
C LEU A 26 10.89 -15.40 1.60
N ARG A 27 12.21 -15.33 1.73
CA ARG A 27 12.90 -14.26 2.46
C ARG A 27 12.67 -12.89 1.80
N GLU A 28 12.88 -12.79 0.49
CA GLU A 28 12.66 -11.54 -0.25
C GLU A 28 11.19 -11.11 -0.20
N GLN A 29 10.27 -12.06 -0.25
CA GLN A 29 8.84 -11.79 -0.14
C GLN A 29 8.47 -11.20 1.24
N VAL A 30 9.07 -11.72 2.32
CA VAL A 30 8.87 -11.18 3.68
C VAL A 30 9.50 -9.79 3.79
N GLU A 31 10.69 -9.58 3.24
CA GLU A 31 11.34 -8.26 3.24
C GLU A 31 10.51 -7.22 2.47
N ASP A 32 9.99 -7.59 1.31
CA ASP A 32 9.13 -6.74 0.49
C ASP A 32 7.83 -6.38 1.22
N ILE A 33 7.21 -7.34 1.93
CA ILE A 33 6.04 -7.07 2.77
C ILE A 33 6.38 -6.06 3.87
N LEU A 34 7.45 -6.28 4.62
CA LEU A 34 7.87 -5.38 5.69
C LEU A 34 8.17 -3.97 5.16
N ARG A 35 8.89 -3.88 4.04
CA ARG A 35 9.21 -2.61 3.38
C ARG A 35 7.95 -1.86 2.97
N ARG A 36 6.98 -2.53 2.33
CA ARG A 36 5.71 -1.92 1.94
C ARG A 36 4.89 -1.48 3.15
N SER A 37 4.84 -2.28 4.21
CA SER A 37 4.14 -1.93 5.46
C SER A 37 4.73 -0.69 6.11
N CYS A 38 6.06 -0.56 6.16
CA CYS A 38 6.73 0.61 6.73
C CYS A 38 6.55 1.88 5.87
N ILE A 39 6.54 1.75 4.54
CA ILE A 39 6.34 2.89 3.62
C ILE A 39 4.88 3.33 3.60
N SER A 40 3.94 2.39 3.49
CA SER A 40 2.50 2.68 3.47
C SER A 40 1.95 3.13 4.82
N GLY A 41 2.57 2.70 5.93
CA GLY A 41 2.20 3.16 7.28
C GLY A 41 2.31 4.67 7.48
N LYS A 42 3.16 5.36 6.69
CA LYS A 42 3.27 6.83 6.72
C LYS A 42 2.25 7.57 5.86
N LYS A 43 1.56 6.89 4.92
CA LYS A 43 0.72 7.58 3.91
C LYS A 43 -0.77 7.63 4.23
N ASN A 44 -1.26 6.88 5.21
CA ASN A 44 -2.72 6.73 5.42
C ASN A 44 -3.24 7.31 6.74
N ILE A 45 -2.69 8.44 7.21
CA ILE A 45 -3.33 9.21 8.31
C ILE A 45 -4.41 10.18 7.78
N GLY A 46 -4.59 10.34 6.46
CA GLY A 46 -5.67 11.21 6.00
C GLY A 46 -5.87 11.22 4.50
N SER A 47 -6.72 10.32 4.03
CA SER A 47 -7.71 10.74 3.05
C SER A 47 -9.03 10.11 3.44
N ILE A 48 -9.61 10.62 4.53
CA ILE A 48 -11.07 10.75 4.54
C ILE A 48 -11.34 11.64 3.32
N VAL A 49 -11.67 11.02 2.20
CA VAL A 49 -12.13 11.75 1.04
C VAL A 49 -13.44 12.35 1.50
N ASN A 50 -13.45 13.64 1.84
CA ASN A 50 -14.69 14.39 1.98
C ASN A 50 -15.40 14.25 0.64
N VAL A 51 -16.42 13.40 0.62
CA VAL A 51 -17.16 13.05 -0.60
C VAL A 51 -17.72 14.34 -1.23
N ASP A 52 -18.12 15.30 -0.40
CA ASP A 52 -18.57 16.62 -0.83
C ASP A 52 -17.47 17.40 -1.58
N ASP A 53 -16.24 17.46 -1.07
CA ASP A 53 -15.13 18.13 -1.76
C ASP A 53 -14.76 17.43 -3.09
N ALA A 54 -14.88 16.10 -3.14
CA ALA A 54 -14.66 15.34 -4.36
C ALA A 54 -15.75 15.61 -5.41
N LEU A 55 -17.02 15.64 -5.00
CA LEU A 55 -18.15 15.95 -5.88
C LEU A 55 -18.12 17.41 -6.34
N VAL A 56 -17.79 18.35 -5.46
CA VAL A 56 -17.58 19.75 -5.84
C VAL A 56 -16.45 19.87 -6.86
N ASN A 57 -15.34 19.15 -6.73
CA ASN A 57 -14.26 19.20 -7.74
C ASN A 57 -14.66 18.57 -9.10
N ILE A 58 -15.48 17.52 -9.09
CA ILE A 58 -15.94 16.85 -10.32
C ILE A 58 -16.99 17.70 -11.06
N PHE A 59 -17.89 18.33 -10.30
CA PHE A 59 -19.04 19.06 -10.85
C PHE A 59 -18.84 20.58 -10.92
N SER A 60 -17.89 21.16 -10.17
CA SER A 60 -17.44 22.54 -10.37
C SER A 60 -16.51 22.60 -11.59
N ARG A 61 -17.11 22.44 -12.77
CA ARG A 61 -16.48 22.73 -14.07
C ARG A 61 -16.17 24.22 -14.26
N GLN A 62 -15.81 24.94 -13.20
CA GLN A 62 -15.36 26.32 -13.30
C GLN A 62 -13.85 26.32 -13.55
N LYS A 63 -13.48 26.27 -14.84
CA LYS A 63 -12.13 26.64 -15.27
C LYS A 63 -11.92 28.09 -14.86
N LYS A 64 -11.26 28.32 -13.72
CA LYS A 64 -10.80 29.65 -13.33
C LYS A 64 -9.76 30.05 -14.38
N GLY A 65 -10.20 30.79 -15.39
CA GLY A 65 -9.37 31.27 -16.47
C GLY A 65 -8.16 31.99 -15.88
N ARG A 66 -6.97 31.65 -16.38
CA ARG A 66 -5.72 32.34 -16.03
C ARG A 66 -5.91 33.83 -16.29
N ARG A 67 -5.99 34.65 -15.23
CA ARG A 67 -5.95 36.11 -15.37
C ARG A 67 -4.57 36.45 -15.95
N ARG A 68 -4.57 37.22 -17.03
CA ARG A 68 -3.37 37.74 -17.70
C ARG A 68 -2.58 38.63 -16.76
#